data_AF-A0A9E2CEN0-F1
#
_entry.id   AF-A0A9E2CEN0-F1
#
_cell.length_a   1.000
_cell.length_b   1.000
_cell.length_c   1.000
_cell.angle_alpha   90.00
_cell.angle_beta   90.00
_cell.angle_gamma   90.00
#
_symmetry.space_group_name_H-M   'P 1'
#
loop_
_entity.id
_entity.type
_entity.pdbx_description
1 polymer ?
#
loop_
_entity_poly.entity_id
_entity_poly.type
_entity_poly.pdbx_seq_one_letter_code
_entity_poly.pdbx_strand_id
1 'polypeptide(L)'
;MATLETPMGLALLVCDMIIEDKLTGKKTLVGLFDRIQTGRFPCVHPAMTVFVSLTGGRGKYPCEVICRHQDNETIAFSAKGQVVLPDPRTVVDLVFRLNGVRFPKPGFYWLHFKVDDVPIMMRPLNIDKREREKKTEGETGPSGPSQN
;
A
#
# COMPACT_ATOMS: atom_id res chain seq x y z
N MET A 1 6.22 31.84 -20.57
CA MET A 1 5.26 30.81 -20.13
C MET A 1 5.82 30.20 -18.86
N ALA A 2 5.14 30.33 -17.72
CA ALA A 2 5.61 29.70 -16.49
C ALA A 2 5.53 28.19 -16.68
N THR A 3 6.68 27.53 -16.72
CA THR A 3 6.79 26.08 -16.61
C THR A 3 6.13 25.70 -15.29
N LEU A 4 4.93 25.12 -15.35
CA LEU A 4 4.34 24.45 -14.20
C LEU A 4 5.28 23.28 -13.89
N GLU A 5 6.08 23.45 -12.84
CA GLU A 5 6.98 22.41 -12.37
C GLU A 5 6.13 21.29 -11.78
N THR A 6 5.88 20.25 -12.58
CA THR A 6 5.19 19.05 -12.13
C THR A 6 6.00 18.40 -11.01
N PRO A 7 5.42 18.19 -9.82
CA PRO A 7 6.15 17.59 -8.72
C PRO A 7 6.74 16.22 -9.08
N MET A 8 7.98 15.98 -8.67
CA MET A 8 8.66 14.72 -8.84
C MET A 8 8.36 13.78 -7.67
N GLY A 9 8.03 12.54 -7.99
CA GLY A 9 7.85 11.48 -7.01
C GLY A 9 9.18 10.92 -6.51
N LEU A 10 9.37 10.89 -5.18
CA LEU A 10 10.53 10.28 -4.54
C LEU A 10 10.23 8.90 -3.97
N ALA A 11 9.06 8.74 -3.34
CA ALA A 11 8.64 7.47 -2.75
C ALA A 11 7.12 7.32 -2.75
N LEU A 12 6.67 6.10 -3.02
CA LEU A 12 5.30 5.65 -2.82
C LEU A 12 5.37 4.29 -2.11
N LEU A 13 5.05 4.25 -0.82
CA LEU A 13 5.21 3.07 0.02
C LEU A 13 3.90 2.74 0.75
N VAL A 14 3.67 1.46 1.01
CA VAL A 14 2.55 0.97 1.82
C VAL A 14 3.13 0.32 3.06
N CYS A 15 2.53 0.62 4.21
CA CYS A 15 2.94 0.08 5.51
C CYS A 15 1.74 -0.09 6.44
N ASP A 16 1.92 -0.80 7.55
CA ASP A 16 0.86 -0.92 8.57
C ASP A 16 0.58 0.44 9.22
N MET A 17 1.64 1.14 9.63
CA MET A 17 1.52 2.44 10.30
C MET A 17 2.76 3.33 10.12
N ILE A 18 2.55 4.63 10.34
CA ILE A 18 3.62 5.63 10.39
C ILE A 18 3.59 6.33 11.74
N ILE A 19 4.74 6.30 12.40
CA ILE A 19 5.01 7.02 13.65
C ILE A 19 5.81 8.27 13.29
N GLU A 20 5.34 9.43 13.75
CA GLU A 20 6.05 10.69 13.58
C GLU A 20 6.56 11.15 14.93
N ASP A 21 7.87 11.34 15.03
CA ASP A 21 8.48 12.00 16.17
C ASP A 21 8.15 13.49 16.11
N LYS A 22 7.30 13.96 17.03
CA LYS A 22 6.84 15.35 17.09
C LYS A 22 7.96 16.36 17.38
N LEU A 23 9.09 15.93 17.95
CA LEU A 23 10.21 16.83 18.24
C LEU A 23 11.07 17.07 17.00
N THR A 24 11.25 16.05 16.16
CA THR A 24 12.15 16.10 15.00
C THR A 24 11.45 16.14 13.65
N GLY A 25 10.15 15.84 13.59
CA GLY A 25 9.38 15.67 12.34
C GLY A 25 9.76 14.41 11.55
N LYS A 26 10.66 13.57 12.09
CA LYS A 26 11.10 12.34 11.44
C LYS A 26 10.00 11.30 11.48
N LYS A 27 9.84 10.57 10.38
CA LYS A 27 8.81 9.52 10.24
C LYS A 27 9.47 8.14 10.23
N THR A 28 8.89 7.23 10.99
CA THR A 28 9.23 5.82 11.01
C THR A 28 8.09 5.05 10.36
N LEU A 29 8.39 4.33 9.29
CA LEU A 29 7.45 3.45 8.60
C LEU A 29 7.57 2.06 9.24
N VAL A 30 6.46 1.52 9.73
CA VAL A 30 6.42 0.22 10.42
C VAL A 30 5.63 -0.77 9.57
N GLY A 31 6.24 -1.93 9.31
CA GLY A 31 5.61 -3.01 8.55
C GLY A 31 5.42 -2.64 7.08
N LEU A 32 6.51 -2.40 6.34
CA LEU A 32 6.45 -2.22 4.89
C LEU A 32 6.03 -3.52 4.21
N PHE A 33 5.09 -3.43 3.28
CA PHE A 33 4.66 -4.59 2.50
C PHE A 33 4.28 -4.22 1.07
N ASP A 34 4.31 -5.22 0.21
CA ASP A 34 3.84 -5.18 -1.17
C ASP A 34 2.82 -6.29 -1.47
N ARG A 35 2.44 -7.06 -0.43
CA ARG A 35 1.56 -8.21 -0.55
C ARG A 35 0.66 -8.41 0.67
N ILE A 36 -0.59 -8.78 0.42
CA ILE A 36 -1.56 -9.20 1.44
C ILE A 36 -2.00 -10.63 1.12
N GLN A 37 -1.92 -11.53 2.11
CA GLN A 37 -2.42 -12.90 1.99
C GLN A 37 -3.69 -13.08 2.82
N THR A 38 -4.76 -13.62 2.21
CA THR A 38 -6.05 -13.82 2.88
C THR A 38 -6.64 -15.20 2.59
N GLY A 39 -7.32 -15.79 3.58
CA GLY A 39 -8.02 -17.07 3.39
C GLY A 39 -9.36 -16.94 2.66
N ARG A 40 -9.96 -15.73 2.64
CA ARG A 40 -11.29 -15.48 2.06
C ARG A 40 -11.38 -14.10 1.42
N PHE A 41 -12.28 -14.00 0.44
CA PHE A 41 -12.65 -12.75 -0.22
C PHE A 41 -14.12 -12.42 0.01
N PRO A 42 -14.51 -11.15 0.18
CA PRO A 42 -13.64 -9.97 0.20
C PRO A 42 -12.69 -9.97 1.41
N CYS A 43 -11.44 -9.56 1.20
CA CYS A 43 -10.48 -9.34 2.26
C CYS A 43 -10.68 -7.93 2.81
N VAL A 44 -10.77 -7.77 4.13
CA VAL A 44 -10.79 -6.46 4.78
C VAL A 44 -9.49 -6.32 5.56
N HIS A 45 -8.62 -5.44 5.10
CA HIS A 45 -7.36 -5.14 5.77
C HIS A 45 -7.61 -4.05 6.82
N PRO A 46 -7.38 -4.32 8.12
CA PRO A 46 -7.87 -3.45 9.20
C PRO A 46 -7.23 -2.06 9.20
N ALA A 47 -5.92 -1.97 8.96
CA ALA A 47 -5.18 -0.71 8.95
C ALA A 47 -4.11 -0.78 7.87
N MET A 48 -4.02 0.27 7.07
CA MET A 48 -3.03 0.42 6.01
C MET A 48 -2.70 1.90 5.86
N THR A 49 -1.42 2.21 5.77
CA THR A 49 -0.94 3.58 5.62
C THR A 49 -0.12 3.69 4.33
N VAL A 50 -0.48 4.65 3.48
CA VAL A 50 0.29 5.00 2.28
C VAL A 50 1.16 6.22 2.59
N PHE A 51 2.45 6.05 2.41
CA PHE A 51 3.44 7.13 2.46
C PHE A 51 3.76 7.60 1.04
N VAL A 52 3.72 8.91 0.84
CA VAL A 52 4.12 9.53 -0.43
C VAL A 52 5.14 10.62 -0.12
N SER A 53 6.24 10.67 -0.86
CA SER A 53 7.23 11.75 -0.75
C SER A 53 7.45 12.39 -2.11
N LEU A 54 7.41 13.73 -2.16
CA LEU A 54 7.46 14.54 -3.37
C LEU A 54 8.46 15.69 -3.24
N THR A 55 8.98 16.16 -4.37
CA THR A 55 9.83 17.36 -4.45
C THR A 55 9.64 18.08 -5.79
N GLY A 56 10.35 19.17 -6.04
CA GLY A 56 10.46 19.73 -7.39
C GLY A 56 9.25 20.53 -7.89
N GLY A 57 8.34 20.94 -7.00
CA GLY A 57 7.22 21.80 -7.37
C GLY A 57 7.11 23.03 -6.47
N ARG A 58 6.24 23.97 -6.85
CA ARG A 58 5.95 25.18 -6.06
C ARG A 58 4.48 25.52 -6.12
N GLY A 59 3.82 25.47 -4.97
CA GLY A 59 2.41 25.84 -4.84
C GLY A 59 1.61 24.82 -4.06
N LYS A 60 0.29 24.87 -4.22
CA LYS A 60 -0.66 23.97 -3.59
C LYS A 60 -1.39 23.19 -4.68
N TYR A 61 -1.34 21.87 -4.60
CA TYR A 61 -1.92 21.01 -5.62
C TYR A 61 -2.87 19.99 -4.98
N PRO A 62 -4.09 19.78 -5.50
CA PRO A 62 -4.86 18.60 -5.17
C PRO A 62 -4.09 17.33 -5.54
N CYS A 63 -4.16 16.33 -4.67
CA CYS A 63 -3.59 15.02 -4.94
C CYS A 63 -4.56 13.90 -4.58
N GLU A 64 -4.37 12.74 -5.20
CA GLU A 64 -5.22 11.57 -4.97
C GLU A 64 -4.40 10.29 -5.04
N VAL A 65 -4.63 9.40 -4.07
CA VAL A 65 -4.15 8.02 -4.10
C VAL A 65 -5.33 7.12 -4.48
N ILE A 66 -5.19 6.35 -5.56
CA ILE A 66 -6.20 5.39 -6.02
C ILE A 66 -5.57 4.01 -6.04
N CYS A 67 -6.20 3.02 -5.40
CA CYS A 67 -5.81 1.63 -5.53
C CYS A 67 -6.81 0.89 -6.42
N ARG A 68 -6.36 0.48 -7.61
CA ARG A 68 -7.20 -0.14 -8.63
C ARG A 68 -6.68 -1.52 -8.99
N HIS A 69 -7.57 -2.49 -9.14
CA HIS A 69 -7.22 -3.82 -9.62
C HIS A 69 -6.83 -3.79 -11.11
N GLN A 70 -6.05 -4.77 -11.55
CA GLN A 70 -5.62 -4.94 -12.95
C GLN A 70 -6.74 -5.12 -13.99
N ASP A 71 -7.99 -5.32 -13.55
CA ASP A 71 -9.17 -5.37 -14.44
C ASP A 71 -9.65 -3.98 -14.87
N ASN A 72 -9.05 -2.93 -14.29
CA ASN A 72 -9.37 -1.52 -14.51
C ASN A 72 -10.79 -1.07 -14.09
N GLU A 73 -11.63 -1.99 -13.60
CA GLU A 73 -12.99 -1.72 -13.14
C GLU A 73 -13.09 -1.69 -11.60
N THR A 74 -12.33 -2.55 -10.92
CA THR A 74 -12.42 -2.68 -9.47
C THR A 74 -11.50 -1.68 -8.76
N ILE A 75 -12.07 -0.76 -8.00
CA ILE A 75 -11.33 0.17 -7.12
C ILE A 75 -11.44 -0.32 -5.68
N ALA A 76 -10.30 -0.55 -5.03
CA ALA A 76 -10.26 -0.93 -3.60
C ALA A 76 -10.50 0.28 -2.70
N PHE A 77 -9.87 1.41 -3.00
CA PHE A 77 -10.10 2.69 -2.34
C PHE A 77 -9.61 3.87 -3.19
N SER A 78 -10.10 5.06 -2.85
CA SER A 78 -9.50 6.34 -3.24
C SER A 78 -9.41 7.26 -2.03
N ALA A 79 -8.31 8.01 -1.90
CA ALA A 79 -8.11 9.01 -0.87
C ALA A 79 -7.55 10.30 -1.47
N LYS A 80 -8.30 11.39 -1.29
CA LYS A 80 -7.91 12.73 -1.74
C LYS A 80 -7.12 13.46 -0.65
N GLY A 81 -6.20 14.31 -1.07
CA GLY A 81 -5.40 15.15 -0.20
C GLY A 81 -5.00 16.44 -0.90
N GLN A 82 -4.18 17.22 -0.20
CA GLN A 82 -3.56 18.41 -0.75
C GLN A 82 -2.07 18.38 -0.42
N VAL A 83 -1.23 18.63 -1.41
CA VAL A 83 0.20 18.85 -1.19
C VAL A 83 0.51 20.34 -1.26
N VAL A 84 1.33 20.81 -0.32
CA VAL A 84 1.84 22.18 -0.29
C VAL A 84 3.36 22.10 -0.43
N LEU A 85 3.87 22.54 -1.58
CA LEU A 85 5.30 22.60 -1.87
C LEU A 85 5.76 24.06 -1.79
N PRO A 86 6.49 24.46 -0.72
CA PRO A 86 6.90 25.85 -0.54
C PRO A 86 8.02 26.28 -1.48
N ASP A 87 8.96 25.38 -1.78
CA ASP A 87 10.06 25.60 -2.72
C ASP A 87 10.39 24.29 -3.47
N PRO A 88 10.82 24.33 -4.74
CA PRO A 88 11.14 23.13 -5.53
C PRO A 88 12.26 22.27 -4.94
N ARG A 89 13.09 22.81 -4.05
CA ARG A 89 14.14 22.05 -3.35
C ARG A 89 13.64 21.31 -2.11
N THR A 90 12.41 21.57 -1.69
CA THR A 90 11.84 21.01 -0.46
C THR A 90 11.21 19.66 -0.74
N VAL A 91 11.57 18.67 0.09
CA VAL A 91 10.89 17.38 0.12
C VAL A 91 9.68 17.49 1.05
N VAL A 92 8.52 17.05 0.57
CA VAL A 92 7.27 17.02 1.33
C VAL A 92 6.74 15.61 1.38
N ASP A 93 6.40 15.17 2.59
CA ASP A 93 5.81 13.88 2.84
C ASP A 93 4.30 14.00 3.08
N LEU A 94 3.54 13.10 2.49
CA LEU A 94 2.11 12.92 2.69
C LEU A 94 1.86 11.54 3.30
N VAL A 95 0.90 11.48 4.22
CA VAL A 95 0.52 10.25 4.91
C VAL A 95 -0.98 10.05 4.79
N PHE A 96 -1.38 8.98 4.10
CA PHE A 96 -2.78 8.58 3.96
C PHE A 96 -3.04 7.37 4.84
N ARG A 97 -3.77 7.56 5.94
CA ARG A 97 -4.17 6.48 6.86
C ARG A 97 -5.53 5.94 6.44
N LEU A 98 -5.60 4.65 6.16
CA LEU A 98 -6.77 3.97 5.65
C LEU A 98 -7.15 2.85 6.61
N ASN A 99 -8.43 2.80 6.99
CA ASN A 99 -8.95 1.79 7.90
C ASN A 99 -9.99 0.94 7.19
N GLY A 100 -9.95 -0.37 7.42
CA GLY A 100 -10.93 -1.32 6.88
C GLY A 100 -10.96 -1.37 5.35
N VAL A 101 -9.81 -1.30 4.69
CA VAL A 101 -9.72 -1.33 3.22
C VAL A 101 -10.20 -2.67 2.70
N ARG A 102 -11.20 -2.64 1.81
CA ARG A 102 -11.81 -3.84 1.24
C ARG A 102 -11.20 -4.17 -0.11
N PHE A 103 -10.60 -5.35 -0.22
CA PHE A 103 -10.12 -5.94 -1.46
C PHE A 103 -11.11 -7.02 -1.91
N PRO A 104 -11.92 -6.78 -2.96
CA PRO A 104 -12.99 -7.70 -3.35
C PRO A 104 -12.52 -9.05 -3.89
N LYS A 105 -11.35 -9.11 -4.52
CA LYS A 105 -10.86 -10.29 -5.22
C LYS A 105 -9.32 -10.39 -5.20
N PRO A 106 -8.74 -11.58 -5.44
CA PRO A 106 -7.30 -11.74 -5.56
C PRO A 106 -6.79 -11.12 -6.86
N GLY A 107 -5.49 -10.81 -6.88
CA GLY A 107 -4.78 -10.31 -8.06
C GLY A 107 -3.93 -9.08 -7.79
N PHE A 108 -3.35 -8.54 -8.86
CA PHE A 108 -2.57 -7.32 -8.79
C PHE A 108 -3.46 -6.09 -8.68
N TYR A 109 -3.16 -5.27 -7.68
CA TYR A 109 -3.66 -3.92 -7.55
C TYR A 109 -2.52 -2.94 -7.82
N TRP A 110 -2.84 -1.84 -8.48
CA TRP A 110 -1.95 -0.73 -8.73
C TRP A 110 -2.36 0.44 -7.87
N LEU A 111 -1.43 0.89 -7.04
CA LEU A 111 -1.52 2.12 -6.30
C LEU A 111 -1.04 3.25 -7.19
N HIS A 112 -1.95 4.11 -7.62
CA HIS A 112 -1.66 5.30 -8.40
C HIS A 112 -1.67 6.51 -7.49
N PHE A 113 -0.61 7.31 -7.54
CA PHE A 113 -0.60 8.63 -6.95
C PHE A 113 -0.62 9.69 -8.05
N LYS A 114 -1.56 10.62 -7.94
CA LYS A 114 -1.78 11.70 -8.90
C LYS A 114 -1.71 13.07 -8.23
N VAL A 115 -1.25 14.06 -8.97
CA VAL A 115 -1.26 15.48 -8.62
C VAL A 115 -1.84 16.24 -9.80
N ASP A 116 -2.85 17.09 -9.58
CA ASP A 116 -3.58 17.78 -10.67
C ASP A 116 -4.05 16.83 -11.79
N ASP A 117 -4.59 15.67 -11.40
CA ASP A 117 -4.99 14.58 -12.31
C ASP A 117 -3.87 13.93 -13.14
N VAL A 118 -2.63 14.42 -13.03
CA VAL A 118 -1.44 13.85 -13.66
C VAL A 118 -0.88 12.72 -12.80
N PRO A 119 -0.69 11.50 -13.33
CA PRO A 119 -0.08 10.40 -12.60
C PRO A 119 1.42 10.67 -12.38
N ILE A 120 1.85 10.64 -11.12
CA ILE A 120 3.25 10.89 -10.73
C ILE A 120 3.97 9.59 -10.40
N MET A 121 3.31 8.68 -9.67
CA MET A 121 3.90 7.41 -9.25
C MET A 121 2.88 6.27 -9.32
N MET A 122 3.39 5.07 -9.54
CA MET A 122 2.62 3.84 -9.49
C MET A 122 3.40 2.76 -8.73
N ARG A 123 2.71 1.96 -7.93
CA ARG A 123 3.30 0.82 -7.21
C ARG A 123 2.36 -0.39 -7.23
N PRO A 124 2.86 -1.61 -7.52
CA PRO A 124 2.05 -2.81 -7.41
C PRO A 124 1.83 -3.21 -5.94
N LEU A 125 0.66 -3.78 -5.67
CA LEU A 125 0.27 -4.42 -4.42
C LEU A 125 -0.42 -5.74 -4.78
N ASN A 126 0.12 -6.86 -4.35
CA ASN A 126 -0.44 -8.17 -4.67
C ASN A 126 -1.39 -8.68 -3.57
N ILE A 127 -2.57 -9.15 -3.95
CA ILE A 127 -3.54 -9.73 -3.02
C ILE A 127 -3.73 -11.21 -3.34
N ASP A 128 -3.14 -12.08 -2.53
CA ASP A 128 -3.14 -13.53 -2.75
C ASP A 128 -4.15 -14.24 -1.85
N LYS A 129 -4.74 -15.31 -2.39
CA LYS A 129 -5.45 -16.29 -1.57
C LYS A 129 -4.42 -17.19 -0.89
N ARG A 130 -4.48 -17.32 0.43
CA ARG A 130 -3.66 -18.31 1.15
C ARG A 130 -4.18 -19.71 0.81
N GLU A 131 -3.38 -20.50 0.12
CA GLU A 131 -3.63 -21.93 0.01
C GLU A 131 -3.36 -22.59 1.37
N ARG A 132 -4.30 -23.42 1.83
CA ARG A 132 -4.04 -24.27 2.99
C ARG A 132 -3.09 -25.38 2.52
N GLU A 133 -1.89 -25.41 3.06
CA GLU A 133 -1.08 -26.62 3.01
C GLU A 133 -1.90 -27.76 3.65
N LYS A 134 -2.20 -28.81 2.87
CA LYS A 134 -2.72 -30.05 3.44
C LYS A 134 -1.63 -30.57 4.37
N LYS A 135 -1.89 -30.59 5.69
CA LYS A 135 -1.13 -31.45 6.60
C LYS A 135 -1.28 -32.87 6.04
N THR A 136 -0.20 -33.44 5.52
CA THR A 136 -0.11 -34.87 5.31
C THR A 136 -0.22 -35.51 6.68
N GLU A 137 -1.42 -35.97 7.02
CA GLU A 137 -1.64 -36.89 8.14
C GLU A 137 -0.76 -38.11 7.88
N GLY A 138 0.19 -38.34 8.78
CA GLY A 138 1.07 -39.49 8.72
C GLY A 138 0.25 -40.77 8.70
N GLU A 139 0.44 -41.55 7.64
CA GLU A 139 -0.05 -42.90 7.48
C GLU A 139 0.37 -43.79 8.67
N THR A 140 -0.64 -44.34 9.34
CA THR A 140 -0.78 -45.73 9.81
C THR A 140 0.41 -46.39 10.54
N GLY A 141 0.18 -46.71 11.83
CA GLY A 141 0.81 -47.91 12.43
C GLY A 141 0.42 -49.18 11.66
N PRO A 142 1.18 -50.29 11.81
CA PRO A 142 0.83 -51.20 12.89
C PRO A 142 2.01 -51.96 13.51
N SER A 143 1.64 -52.80 14.49
CA SER A 143 2.31 -54.02 14.98
C SER A 143 3.57 -53.87 15.81
N GLY A 144 3.40 -54.01 17.12
CA GLY A 144 4.47 -54.49 17.98
C GLY A 144 4.76 -55.98 17.73
N PRO A 145 5.93 -56.49 18.11
CA PRO A 145 6.13 -57.90 18.34
C PRO A 145 5.99 -58.21 19.82
N SER A 146 5.08 -59.16 20.11
CA SER A 146 5.20 -60.04 21.28
C SER A 146 6.40 -60.97 21.09
N GLN A 147 7.17 -61.20 22.16
CA GLN A 147 8.14 -62.28 22.47
C GLN A 147 9.28 -61.65 23.32
N ASN A 148 9.74 -62.19 24.44
CA ASN A 148 9.48 -63.43 25.19
C ASN A 148 9.88 -63.18 26.64
#